data_AF-A0A6N6Q4L0-F1
#
_entry.id   AF-A0A6N6Q4L0-F1
#
_cell.length_a   1.000
_cell.length_b   1.000
_cell.length_c   1.000
_cell.angle_alpha   90.00
_cell.angle_beta   90.00
_cell.angle_gamma   90.00
#
_symmetry.space_group_name_H-M   'P 1'
#
loop_
_entity.id
_entity.type
_entity.pdbx_description
1 polymer ?
#
loop_
_entity_poly.entity_id
_entity_poly.type
_entity_poly.pdbx_seq_one_letter_code
_entity_poly.pdbx_strand_id
1 'polypeptide(L)'
;MRPARRTGHRPGPMNRNPAIRMSRRRTALAALAFAALLLPACRRAGSDVLGVAPAGTAVTVGTAMGTPTRQPVTVSGVMVEKCPVAGCWFVLKDDSGSIKVDTKSAGFVVVDVPVGTRITVGGRVDRDGTQPVIAADGIRY
;
A
#
# COMPACT_ATOMS: atom_id res chain seq x y z
N MET A 1 24.11 62.37 -55.73
CA MET A 1 23.12 62.25 -56.83
C MET A 1 22.80 60.77 -57.05
N ARG A 2 21.61 60.50 -57.58
CA ARG A 2 20.78 59.28 -57.64
C ARG A 2 21.36 58.09 -58.50
N PRO A 3 20.67 56.94 -58.65
CA PRO A 3 21.16 55.56 -58.43
C PRO A 3 21.17 54.64 -59.69
N ALA A 4 21.49 53.35 -59.55
CA ALA A 4 20.95 52.22 -60.36
C ALA A 4 21.31 50.86 -59.71
N ARG A 5 20.35 50.04 -59.23
CA ARG A 5 19.69 48.88 -59.88
C ARG A 5 20.66 47.85 -60.51
N ARG A 6 20.76 46.64 -59.91
CA ARG A 6 20.15 45.33 -60.33
C ARG A 6 20.70 44.88 -61.70
N THR A 7 21.27 43.68 -61.91
CA THR A 7 20.73 42.31 -61.69
C THR A 7 21.72 41.28 -62.25
N GLY A 8 21.74 40.05 -61.72
CA GLY A 8 22.18 38.84 -62.44
C GLY A 8 22.72 37.74 -61.51
N HIS A 9 21.91 36.77 -61.05
CA HIS A 9 21.73 35.41 -61.62
C HIS A 9 23.03 34.57 -61.62
N ARG A 10 23.16 33.33 -61.14
CA ARG A 10 22.31 32.31 -60.48
C ARG A 10 23.31 31.21 -60.04
N PRO A 11 23.37 30.74 -58.78
CA PRO A 11 24.19 29.58 -58.43
C PRO A 11 23.50 28.25 -58.79
N GLY A 12 24.30 27.30 -59.27
CA GLY A 12 23.91 25.98 -59.78
C GLY A 12 23.32 25.01 -58.75
N PRO A 13 22.80 23.86 -59.21
CA PRO A 13 21.84 23.06 -58.48
C PRO A 13 22.44 22.16 -57.39
N MET A 14 21.73 22.21 -56.24
CA MET A 14 21.47 21.20 -55.23
C MET A 14 21.98 19.77 -55.51
N ASN A 15 22.90 19.32 -54.67
CA ASN A 15 23.13 17.91 -54.36
C ASN A 15 22.00 17.40 -53.45
N ARG A 16 21.17 16.48 -53.96
CA ARG A 16 20.08 15.82 -53.23
C ARG A 16 20.64 14.59 -52.51
N ASN A 17 20.79 14.67 -51.20
CA ASN A 17 21.00 13.49 -50.37
C ASN A 17 19.70 12.65 -50.33
N PRO A 18 19.79 11.33 -50.49
CA PRO A 18 18.62 10.46 -50.52
C PRO A 18 17.94 10.38 -49.15
N ALA A 19 16.63 10.52 -49.19
CA ALA A 19 15.71 10.37 -48.09
C ALA A 19 15.87 9.01 -47.39
N ILE A 20 16.24 9.04 -46.11
CA ILE A 20 16.05 7.91 -45.20
C ILE A 20 14.55 7.84 -44.89
N ARG A 21 13.82 7.17 -45.78
CA ARG A 21 12.38 6.90 -45.63
C ARG A 21 12.21 5.63 -44.80
N MET A 22 12.59 5.66 -43.51
CA MET A 22 12.34 4.56 -42.59
C MET A 22 11.10 4.82 -41.73
N SER A 23 9.97 4.28 -42.19
CA SER A 23 9.03 3.51 -41.38
C SER A 23 8.60 4.11 -40.01
N ARG A 24 7.83 5.22 -40.04
CA ARG A 24 7.11 5.77 -38.87
C ARG A 24 6.16 4.79 -38.15
N ARG A 25 5.77 3.68 -38.78
CA ARG A 25 4.82 2.71 -38.21
C ARG A 25 5.48 1.75 -37.21
N ARG A 26 6.76 1.41 -37.39
CA ARG A 26 7.46 0.44 -36.53
C ARG A 26 7.94 1.04 -35.21
N THR A 27 8.28 2.33 -35.20
CA THR A 27 8.71 3.05 -34.00
C THR A 27 7.56 3.36 -33.03
N ALA A 28 6.35 3.61 -33.55
CA ALA A 28 5.17 3.83 -32.70
C ALA A 28 4.76 2.57 -31.92
N LEU A 29 4.86 1.38 -32.55
CA LEU A 29 4.54 0.10 -31.92
C LEU A 29 5.57 -0.29 -30.84
N ALA A 30 6.85 0.00 -31.06
CA ALA A 30 7.90 -0.28 -30.09
C ALA A 30 7.78 0.57 -28.81
N ALA A 31 7.39 1.85 -28.94
CA ALA A 31 7.18 2.73 -27.79
C ALA A 31 5.94 2.33 -26.95
N LEU A 32 4.87 1.86 -27.60
CA LEU A 32 3.66 1.38 -26.92
C LEU A 32 3.92 0.08 -26.12
N ALA A 33 4.73 -0.82 -26.68
CA ALA A 33 5.12 -2.07 -26.00
C ALA A 33 5.98 -1.80 -24.76
N PHE A 34 6.87 -0.81 -24.79
CA PHE A 34 7.71 -0.43 -23.65
C PHE A 34 6.91 0.22 -22.52
N ALA A 35 5.88 1.02 -22.84
CA ALA A 35 4.98 1.62 -21.86
C ALA A 35 4.09 0.58 -21.15
N ALA A 36 3.70 -0.49 -21.83
CA ALA A 36 2.91 -1.57 -21.24
C ALA A 36 3.70 -2.44 -20.24
N LEU A 37 5.04 -2.55 -20.40
CA LEU A 37 5.89 -3.27 -19.46
C LEU A 37 6.16 -2.52 -18.14
N LEU A 38 5.84 -1.23 -18.06
CA LEU A 38 6.01 -0.42 -16.84
C LEU A 38 4.77 -0.43 -15.91
N LEU A 39 3.71 -1.17 -16.27
CA LEU A 39 2.45 -1.19 -15.52
C LEU A 39 2.23 -2.28 -14.45
N PRO A 40 3.18 -3.12 -13.99
CA PRO A 40 2.85 -4.09 -12.96
C PRO A 40 3.21 -3.57 -11.55
N ALA A 41 2.57 -2.51 -11.04
CA ALA A 41 2.89 -2.06 -9.67
C ALA A 41 1.78 -1.38 -8.85
N CYS A 42 0.54 -1.30 -9.34
CA CYS A 42 -0.60 -0.91 -8.51
C CYS A 42 -1.49 -2.12 -8.20
N ARG A 43 -0.90 -3.25 -7.77
CA ARG A 43 -1.69 -4.24 -7.03
C ARG A 43 -1.92 -3.68 -5.63
N ARG A 44 -3.05 -3.01 -5.44
CA ARG A 44 -3.57 -2.71 -4.11
C ARG A 44 -3.84 -4.07 -3.46
N ALA A 45 -3.05 -4.45 -2.47
CA ALA A 45 -3.33 -5.63 -1.67
C ALA A 45 -4.79 -5.51 -1.20
N GLY A 46 -5.63 -6.47 -1.58
CA GLY A 46 -6.98 -6.53 -1.06
C GLY A 46 -6.86 -6.68 0.45
N SER A 47 -7.52 -5.79 1.19
CA SER A 47 -7.55 -5.89 2.65
C SER A 47 -8.79 -6.67 3.04
N ASP A 48 -8.62 -7.81 3.70
CA ASP A 48 -9.71 -8.62 4.22
C ASP A 48 -10.11 -8.12 5.62
N VAL A 49 -11.38 -8.33 5.98
CA VAL A 49 -11.93 -7.92 7.28
C VAL A 49 -12.56 -9.11 7.97
N LEU A 50 -12.26 -9.28 9.26
CA LEU A 50 -12.94 -10.22 10.16
C LEU A 50 -13.59 -9.43 11.29
N GLY A 51 -14.84 -9.73 11.61
CA GLY A 51 -15.62 -8.97 12.59
C GLY A 51 -15.99 -7.57 12.07
N VAL A 52 -15.92 -6.57 12.95
CA VAL A 52 -16.22 -5.17 12.62
C VAL A 52 -14.99 -4.49 12.03
N ALA A 53 -15.15 -3.81 10.89
CA ALA A 53 -14.06 -3.05 10.29
C ALA A 53 -13.50 -2.02 11.28
N PRO A 54 -12.18 -2.02 11.55
CA PRO A 54 -11.56 -1.03 12.43
C PRO A 54 -11.83 0.39 11.91
N ALA A 55 -12.20 1.28 12.82
CA ALA A 55 -12.53 2.68 12.52
C ALA A 55 -11.70 3.63 13.40
N GLY A 56 -11.59 4.90 12.97
CA GLY A 56 -10.81 5.90 13.68
C GLY A 56 -9.30 5.84 13.39
N THR A 57 -8.55 6.70 14.09
CA THR A 57 -7.11 6.86 13.90
C THR A 57 -6.35 5.79 14.67
N ALA A 58 -5.41 5.11 14.01
CA ALA A 58 -4.56 4.13 14.68
C ALA A 58 -3.61 4.82 15.67
N VAL A 59 -3.54 4.28 16.89
CA VAL A 59 -2.55 4.62 17.93
C VAL A 59 -1.50 3.52 18.02
N THR A 60 -0.38 3.82 18.69
CA THR A 60 0.67 2.82 18.94
C THR A 60 0.25 1.81 20.02
N VAL A 61 0.86 0.64 20.01
CA VAL A 61 0.67 -0.40 21.04
C VAL A 61 0.98 0.14 22.44
N GLY A 62 2.07 0.91 22.58
CA GLY A 62 2.46 1.57 23.82
C GLY A 62 1.38 2.53 24.34
N THR A 63 0.74 3.29 23.45
CA THR A 63 -0.39 4.15 23.82
C THR A 63 -1.59 3.33 24.28
N ALA A 64 -1.91 2.24 23.58
CA ALA A 64 -3.00 1.35 23.97
C ALA A 64 -2.77 0.69 25.34
N MET A 65 -1.53 0.29 25.67
CA MET A 65 -1.19 -0.28 26.97
C MET A 65 -1.40 0.71 28.13
N GLY A 66 -1.20 2.01 27.90
CA GLY A 66 -1.47 3.06 28.90
C GLY A 66 -2.92 3.55 28.92
N THR A 67 -3.76 3.09 27.99
CA THR A 67 -5.14 3.55 27.86
C THR A 67 -6.03 2.87 28.92
N PRO A 68 -6.96 3.60 29.57
CA PRO A 68 -7.87 3.01 30.54
C PRO A 68 -8.74 1.89 29.95
N THR A 69 -9.09 0.91 30.79
CA THR A 69 -9.96 -0.20 30.42
C THR A 69 -11.32 0.29 29.89
N ARG A 70 -11.89 -0.47 28.95
CA ARG A 70 -13.13 -0.24 28.19
C ARG A 70 -13.09 0.91 27.18
N GLN A 71 -11.98 1.65 27.09
CA GLN A 71 -11.85 2.69 26.09
C GLN A 71 -11.62 2.09 24.69
N PRO A 72 -12.24 2.66 23.64
CA PRO A 72 -12.03 2.21 22.28
C PRO A 72 -10.63 2.57 21.79
N VAL A 73 -10.00 1.65 21.07
CA VAL A 73 -8.69 1.83 20.47
C VAL A 73 -8.65 1.18 19.09
N THR A 74 -7.89 1.81 18.20
CA THR A 74 -7.49 1.21 16.92
C THR A 74 -5.98 1.13 16.90
N VAL A 75 -5.40 -0.04 16.66
CA VAL A 75 -3.95 -0.27 16.73
C VAL A 75 -3.51 -1.02 15.49
N SER A 76 -2.40 -0.60 14.90
CA SER A 76 -1.81 -1.27 13.73
C SER A 76 -0.44 -1.83 14.08
N GLY A 77 -0.17 -3.07 13.67
CA GLY A 77 1.11 -3.72 13.92
C GLY A 77 1.27 -4.99 13.09
N VAL A 78 2.23 -5.81 13.46
CA VAL A 78 2.49 -7.11 12.85
C VAL A 78 2.06 -8.20 13.83
N MET A 79 1.30 -9.19 13.35
CA MET A 79 0.99 -10.38 14.13
C MET A 79 2.27 -11.21 14.27
N VAL A 80 2.77 -11.39 15.49
CA VAL A 80 4.01 -12.14 15.75
C VAL A 80 3.76 -13.52 16.36
N GLU A 81 2.57 -13.73 16.92
CA GLU A 81 2.17 -14.99 17.53
C GLU A 81 0.64 -15.10 17.48
N LYS A 82 0.09 -16.32 17.45
CA LYS A 82 -1.34 -16.57 17.58
C LYS A 82 -1.63 -17.91 18.24
N CYS A 83 -2.84 -18.06 18.78
CA CYS A 83 -3.30 -19.34 19.31
C CYS A 83 -3.31 -20.42 18.20
N PRO A 84 -2.51 -21.50 18.32
CA PRO A 84 -2.37 -22.47 17.24
C PRO A 84 -3.62 -23.35 17.06
N VAL A 85 -4.41 -23.55 18.12
CA VAL A 85 -5.54 -24.48 18.11
C VAL A 85 -6.84 -23.80 17.67
N ALA A 86 -7.17 -22.66 18.26
CA ALA A 86 -8.47 -22.02 18.06
C ALA A 86 -8.38 -20.66 17.35
N GLY A 87 -7.19 -20.06 17.23
CA GLY A 87 -7.04 -18.71 16.68
C GLY A 87 -7.87 -17.65 17.42
N CYS A 88 -8.20 -17.88 18.70
CA CYS A 88 -9.05 -17.00 19.50
C CYS A 88 -8.31 -15.81 20.13
N TRP A 89 -6.98 -15.77 19.97
CA TRP A 89 -6.14 -14.64 20.35
C TRP A 89 -4.89 -14.60 19.49
N PHE A 90 -4.24 -13.44 19.45
CA PHE A 90 -2.92 -13.25 18.85
C PHE A 90 -2.12 -12.14 19.54
N VAL A 91 -0.81 -12.05 19.29
CA VAL A 91 0.04 -10.95 19.76
C VAL A 91 0.34 -10.02 18.60
N LEU A 92 0.02 -8.74 18.79
CA LEU A 92 0.32 -7.67 17.86
C LEU A 92 1.55 -6.91 18.35
N LYS A 93 2.52 -6.66 17.46
CA LYS A 93 3.75 -5.92 17.76
C LYS A 93 3.91 -4.72 16.84
N ASP A 94 4.33 -3.60 17.39
CA ASP A 94 4.86 -2.45 16.65
C ASP A 94 6.20 -2.01 17.28
N ASP A 95 6.69 -0.82 16.92
CA ASP A 95 7.97 -0.30 17.44
C ASP A 95 7.89 0.13 18.91
N SER A 96 6.68 0.31 19.45
CA SER A 96 6.44 0.76 20.82
C SER A 96 6.19 -0.38 21.81
N GLY A 97 5.91 -1.60 21.32
CA GLY A 97 5.75 -2.77 22.18
C GLY A 97 4.93 -3.88 21.54
N SER A 98 4.45 -4.80 22.38
CA SER A 98 3.60 -5.92 22.00
C SER A 98 2.42 -6.07 22.94
N ILE A 99 1.24 -6.34 22.41
CA ILE A 99 0.00 -6.51 23.18
C ILE A 99 -0.78 -7.73 22.70
N LYS A 100 -1.40 -8.45 23.64
CA LYS A 100 -2.30 -9.56 23.31
C LYS A 100 -3.65 -8.99 22.87
N VAL A 101 -4.16 -9.55 21.78
CA VAL A 101 -5.47 -9.25 21.22
C VAL A 101 -6.33 -10.49 21.37
N ASP A 102 -7.46 -10.36 22.07
CA ASP A 102 -8.49 -11.39 22.22
C ASP A 102 -9.56 -11.18 21.16
N THR A 103 -9.84 -12.21 20.36
CA THR A 103 -10.90 -12.19 19.34
C THR A 103 -12.11 -13.02 19.74
N LYS A 104 -12.00 -13.80 20.84
CA LYS A 104 -13.06 -14.67 21.35
C LYS A 104 -14.32 -13.89 21.69
N SER A 105 -14.16 -12.70 22.28
CA SER A 105 -15.28 -11.83 22.66
C SER A 105 -16.16 -11.39 21.50
N ALA A 106 -15.60 -11.30 20.29
CA ALA A 106 -16.32 -10.94 19.08
C ALA A 106 -16.67 -12.14 18.19
N GLY A 107 -16.35 -13.37 18.61
CA GLY A 107 -16.79 -14.59 17.94
C GLY A 107 -16.09 -14.88 16.60
N PHE A 108 -14.91 -14.30 16.34
CA PHE A 108 -14.11 -14.61 15.15
C PHE A 108 -12.74 -15.18 15.53
N VAL A 109 -12.12 -15.85 14.56
CA VAL A 109 -10.82 -16.52 14.74
C VAL A 109 -9.84 -16.12 13.64
N VAL A 110 -8.54 -16.17 13.95
CA VAL A 110 -7.45 -15.78 13.03
C VAL A 110 -6.59 -16.96 12.58
N VAL A 111 -7.17 -18.17 12.54
CA VAL A 111 -6.45 -19.41 12.19
C VAL A 111 -5.86 -19.36 10.78
N ASP A 112 -6.54 -18.71 9.83
CA ASP A 112 -6.09 -18.60 8.43
C ASP A 112 -5.20 -17.38 8.16
N VAL A 113 -5.04 -16.48 9.14
CA VAL A 113 -4.19 -15.28 8.99
C VAL A 113 -2.73 -15.62 9.29
N PRO A 114 -1.78 -15.51 8.34
CA PRO A 114 -0.38 -15.88 8.59
C PRO A 114 0.27 -15.02 9.68
N VAL A 115 1.14 -15.63 10.48
CA VAL A 115 2.08 -14.87 11.33
C VAL A 115 3.01 -14.05 10.43
N GLY A 116 3.33 -12.83 10.83
CA GLY A 116 4.06 -11.84 10.03
C GLY A 116 3.15 -10.89 9.24
N THR A 117 1.84 -11.13 9.23
CA THR A 117 0.87 -10.25 8.55
C THR A 117 0.74 -8.92 9.28
N ARG A 118 0.68 -7.82 8.52
CA ARG A 118 0.37 -6.49 9.06
C ARG A 118 -1.14 -6.38 9.25
N ILE A 119 -1.57 -6.08 10.47
CA ILE A 119 -2.97 -6.07 10.87
C ILE A 119 -3.30 -4.74 11.54
N THR A 120 -4.48 -4.21 11.23
CA THR A 120 -5.13 -3.16 12.00
C THR A 120 -6.26 -3.78 12.82
N VAL A 121 -6.27 -3.53 14.11
CA VAL A 121 -7.23 -4.06 15.08
C VAL A 121 -8.08 -2.91 15.60
N GLY A 122 -9.39 -3.08 15.59
CA GLY A 122 -10.33 -2.20 16.27
C GLY A 122 -10.93 -2.94 17.46
N GLY A 123 -11.03 -2.28 18.61
CA GLY A 123 -11.58 -2.91 19.81
C GLY A 123 -11.57 -1.99 21.01
N ARG A 124 -11.56 -2.60 22.19
CA ARG A 124 -11.46 -1.90 23.47
C ARG A 124 -10.33 -2.46 24.30
N VAL A 125 -9.70 -1.61 25.10
CA VAL A 125 -8.72 -2.08 26.09
C VAL A 125 -9.45 -2.88 27.16
N ASP A 126 -8.98 -4.08 27.44
CA ASP A 126 -9.44 -4.91 28.53
C ASP A 126 -8.27 -5.37 29.41
N ARG A 127 -8.52 -6.23 30.39
CA ARG A 127 -7.48 -6.87 31.19
C ARG A 127 -7.65 -8.38 31.23
N ASP A 128 -6.53 -9.06 31.03
CA ASP A 128 -6.39 -10.47 31.38
C ASP A 128 -5.52 -10.55 32.64
N GLY A 129 -6.18 -10.68 33.80
CA GLY A 129 -5.54 -10.50 35.09
C GLY A 129 -4.95 -9.10 35.26
N THR A 130 -3.61 -9.02 35.34
CA THR A 130 -2.86 -7.75 35.47
C THR A 130 -2.38 -7.21 34.13
N GLN A 131 -2.47 -7.99 33.05
CA GLN A 131 -1.92 -7.61 31.75
C GLN A 131 -2.98 -6.90 30.91
N PRO A 132 -2.68 -5.72 30.32
CA PRO A 132 -3.59 -5.08 29.38
C PRO A 132 -3.68 -5.92 28.10
N VAL A 133 -4.91 -6.08 27.61
CA VAL A 133 -5.21 -6.76 26.34
C VAL A 133 -6.13 -5.88 25.50
N ILE A 134 -6.28 -6.21 24.23
CA ILE A 134 -7.33 -5.61 23.38
C ILE A 134 -8.41 -6.66 23.18
N ALA A 135 -9.62 -6.42 23.66
CA ALA A 135 -10.80 -7.15 23.24
C ALA A 135 -11.20 -6.62 21.85
N ALA A 136 -10.88 -7.37 20.81
CA ALA A 136 -11.11 -6.96 19.44
C ALA A 136 -12.59 -7.08 19.07
N ASP A 137 -13.10 -6.04 18.42
CA ASP A 137 -14.40 -6.06 17.74
C ASP A 137 -14.21 -6.51 16.27
N GLY A 138 -13.03 -6.28 15.70
CA GLY A 138 -12.62 -6.82 14.42
C GLY A 138 -11.22 -6.41 13.97
N ILE A 139 -10.78 -6.99 12.86
CA ILE A 139 -9.46 -6.75 12.27
C ILE A 139 -9.54 -6.50 10.77
N ARG A 140 -8.50 -5.84 10.25
CA ARG A 140 -8.21 -5.70 8.82
C ARG A 140 -6.78 -6.16 8.55
N TYR A 141 -6.57 -7.00 7.54
CA TYR A 141 -5.25 -7.54 7.19
C TYR A 141 -5.06 -7.69 5.67
#